data_AF-A0A913WUB6-F1
#
_entry.id   AF-A0A913WUB6-F1
#
_cell.length_a   1.000
_cell.length_b   1.000
_cell.length_c   1.000
_cell.angle_alpha   90.00
_cell.angle_beta   90.00
_cell.angle_gamma   90.00
#
_symmetry.space_group_name_H-M   'P 1'
#
loop_
_entity.id
_entity.type
_entity.pdbx_description
1 polymer ?
#
loop_
_entity_poly.entity_id
_entity_poly.type
_entity_poly.pdbx_seq_one_letter_code
_entity_poly.pdbx_strand_id
1 'polypeptide(L)'
;MYVMQSRTSLISLCIILHLACASSCPAKCEPVNTPVCGSDDKTYRNVCSMLHRNCNNRNVVRVKHFGKCSRDTNDNSGENCLRIGRRRYLKC
;
A
#
# COMPACT_ATOMS: atom_id res chain seq x y z
N MET A 1 2.59 -34.04 -38.36
CA MET A 1 1.20 -33.65 -38.65
C MET A 1 0.34 -34.85 -38.31
N TYR A 2 -0.05 -34.99 -37.04
CA TYR A 2 -0.66 -36.23 -36.55
C TYR A 2 -2.05 -35.90 -36.00
N VAL A 3 -3.04 -36.11 -36.87
CA VAL A 3 -4.13 -37.10 -36.73
C VAL A 3 -5.37 -36.49 -36.10
N MET A 4 -6.32 -36.21 -36.99
CA MET A 4 -7.73 -35.96 -36.70
C MET A 4 -8.38 -37.29 -36.30
N GLN A 5 -8.75 -37.47 -35.03
CA GLN A 5 -9.82 -38.40 -34.65
C GLN A 5 -10.58 -37.87 -33.43
N SER A 6 -11.62 -37.12 -33.77
CA SER A 6 -12.92 -37.03 -33.10
C SER A 6 -13.13 -37.75 -31.75
N ARG A 7 -13.69 -36.95 -30.82
CA ARG A 7 -14.51 -37.30 -29.63
C ARG A 7 -13.77 -37.25 -28.29
N THR A 8 -13.68 -36.02 -27.78
CA THR A 8 -14.21 -35.67 -26.44
C THR A 8 -13.98 -36.73 -25.36
N SER A 9 -12.75 -36.84 -24.86
CA SER A 9 -12.49 -37.44 -23.55
C SER A 9 -11.13 -36.97 -23.01
N LEU A 10 -11.23 -35.94 -22.16
CA LEU A 10 -10.50 -35.87 -20.87
C LEU A 10 -8.98 -35.73 -20.88
N ILE A 11 -8.37 -35.07 -21.86
CA ILE A 11 -6.95 -34.68 -21.73
C ILE A 11 -6.68 -33.28 -22.30
N SER A 12 -7.26 -32.28 -21.64
CA SER A 12 -6.46 -31.14 -21.21
C SER A 12 -7.15 -30.55 -19.98
N LEU A 13 -6.91 -31.25 -18.87
CA LEU A 13 -7.26 -30.91 -17.49
C LEU A 13 -6.49 -29.65 -17.02
N CYS A 14 -6.55 -28.58 -17.80
CA CYS A 14 -5.99 -27.28 -17.47
C CYS A 14 -7.08 -26.20 -17.35
N ILE A 15 -8.34 -26.59 -17.17
CA ILE A 15 -9.51 -25.69 -17.12
C ILE A 15 -10.31 -25.81 -15.80
N ILE A 16 -9.90 -26.65 -14.84
CA ILE A 16 -10.54 -26.69 -13.52
C ILE A 16 -9.46 -26.74 -12.43
N LEU A 17 -9.36 -25.64 -11.68
CA LEU A 17 -8.61 -25.45 -10.43
C LEU A 17 -7.14 -24.98 -10.49
N HIS A 18 -6.84 -23.96 -11.29
CA HIS A 18 -5.89 -22.92 -10.82
C HIS A 18 -6.63 -21.60 -10.67
N LEU A 19 -7.45 -21.64 -9.60
CA LEU A 19 -8.02 -20.56 -8.82
C LEU A 19 -7.48 -19.17 -9.18
N ALA A 20 -8.18 -18.52 -10.11
CA ALA A 20 -8.06 -17.14 -10.51
C ALA A 20 -6.64 -16.66 -10.88
N CYS A 21 -6.45 -16.36 -12.18
CA CYS A 21 -5.64 -15.20 -12.54
C CYS A 21 -6.36 -13.94 -11.99
N ALA A 22 -6.32 -13.74 -10.67
CA ALA A 22 -6.83 -12.55 -10.01
C ALA A 22 -5.78 -11.46 -10.19
N SER A 23 -5.65 -10.97 -11.42
CA SER A 23 -5.08 -9.66 -11.73
C SER A 23 -5.98 -8.53 -11.20
N SER A 24 -6.57 -8.69 -10.01
CA SER A 24 -7.44 -7.73 -9.36
C SER A 24 -6.94 -7.49 -7.95
N CYS A 25 -6.61 -6.23 -7.67
CA CYS A 25 -6.13 -5.82 -6.37
C CYS A 25 -7.20 -6.04 -5.30
N PRO A 26 -6.83 -6.45 -4.07
CA PRO A 26 -7.78 -6.75 -3.01
C PRO A 26 -8.62 -5.52 -2.69
N ALA A 27 -9.88 -5.49 -3.13
CA ALA A 27 -10.76 -4.32 -3.01
C ALA A 27 -11.31 -4.10 -1.59
N LYS A 28 -11.32 -5.17 -0.77
CA LYS A 28 -11.85 -5.12 0.60
C LYS A 28 -10.69 -5.03 1.59
N CYS A 29 -10.64 -3.90 2.29
CA CYS A 29 -9.77 -3.70 3.44
C CYS A 29 -10.63 -3.44 4.65
N GLU A 30 -10.28 -4.08 5.77
CA GLU A 30 -10.90 -3.78 7.06
C GLU A 30 -10.72 -2.28 7.38
N PRO A 31 -11.74 -1.58 7.91
CA PRO A 31 -11.67 -0.16 8.27
C PRO A 31 -10.85 0.07 9.56
N VAL A 32 -9.70 -0.57 9.67
CA VAL A 32 -8.74 -0.37 10.76
C VAL A 32 -8.00 0.94 10.54
N ASN A 33 -8.04 1.85 11.51
CA ASN A 33 -7.32 3.13 11.50
C ASN A 33 -5.92 2.98 12.13
N THR A 34 -5.02 2.31 11.44
CA THR A 34 -3.61 2.17 11.83
C THR A 34 -2.73 2.87 10.81
N PRO A 35 -2.47 4.18 10.95
CA PRO A 35 -1.72 4.92 9.96
C PRO A 35 -0.31 4.34 9.79
N VAL A 36 0.18 4.28 8.56
CA VAL A 36 1.54 3.84 8.24
C VAL A 36 2.19 4.78 7.24
N CYS A 37 3.48 5.02 7.41
CA CYS A 37 4.27 5.81 6.47
C CYS A 37 4.90 4.88 5.43
N GLY A 38 4.60 5.13 4.15
CA GLY A 38 5.21 4.40 3.04
C GLY A 38 6.62 4.88 2.72
N SER A 39 7.37 4.07 1.96
CA SER A 39 8.68 4.45 1.42
C SER A 39 8.63 5.69 0.52
N ASP A 40 7.48 5.98 -0.09
CA ASP A 40 7.19 7.17 -0.90
C ASP A 40 6.88 8.42 -0.04
N ASP A 41 7.16 8.38 1.26
CA ASP A 41 6.87 9.44 2.24
C ASP A 41 5.39 9.88 2.27
N LYS A 42 4.48 8.98 1.89
CA LYS A 42 3.02 9.17 1.96
C LYS A 42 2.43 8.42 3.16
N THR A 43 1.53 9.08 3.88
CA THR A 43 0.73 8.42 4.92
C THR A 43 -0.42 7.62 4.31
N TYR A 44 -0.50 6.35 4.68
CA TYR A 44 -1.62 5.47 4.35
C TYR A 44 -2.45 5.22 5.60
N ARG A 45 -3.79 5.21 5.45
CA ARG A 45 -4.73 4.96 6.57
C ARG A 45 -4.51 3.62 7.25
N ASN A 46 -4.04 2.62 6.50
CA ASN A 46 -3.69 1.28 6.96
C ASN A 46 -2.79 0.55 5.95
N VAL A 47 -2.16 -0.53 6.41
CA VAL A 47 -1.30 -1.41 5.59
C VAL A 47 -2.08 -1.96 4.40
N CYS A 48 -3.34 -2.34 4.59
CA CYS A 48 -4.15 -2.88 3.50
C CYS A 48 -4.36 -1.85 2.37
N SER A 49 -4.63 -0.58 2.70
CA SER A 49 -4.77 0.47 1.67
C SER A 49 -3.45 0.79 0.98
N MET A 50 -2.33 0.67 1.70
CA MET A 50 -1.00 0.74 1.08
C MET A 50 -0.85 -0.37 0.03
N LEU A 51 -1.13 -1.62 0.39
CA LEU A 51 -1.04 -2.78 -0.52
C LEU A 51 -2.01 -2.70 -1.69
N HIS A 52 -3.24 -2.25 -1.44
CA HIS A 52 -4.23 -2.02 -2.49
C HIS A 52 -3.73 -1.00 -3.51
N ARG A 53 -3.18 0.12 -3.03
CA ARG A 53 -2.61 1.16 -3.90
C ARG A 53 -1.38 0.66 -4.64
N ASN A 54 -0.56 -0.14 -3.97
CA ASN A 54 0.61 -0.80 -4.51
C ASN A 54 0.25 -1.60 -5.76
N CYS A 55 -0.73 -2.48 -5.60
CA CYS A 55 -1.22 -3.31 -6.68
C CYS A 55 -1.86 -2.47 -7.80
N ASN A 56 -2.69 -1.48 -7.46
CA ASN A 56 -3.44 -0.71 -8.47
C ASN A 56 -2.52 0.20 -9.30
N ASN A 57 -1.51 0.80 -8.67
CA ASN A 57 -0.56 1.67 -9.35
C ASN A 57 0.65 0.94 -9.94
N ARG A 58 0.76 -0.39 -9.72
CA ARG A 58 1.97 -1.17 -10.03
C ARG A 58 3.25 -0.57 -9.42
N ASN A 59 3.11 0.13 -8.31
CA ASN A 59 4.23 0.65 -7.53
C ASN A 59 4.58 -0.38 -6.45
N VAL A 60 5.78 -0.27 -5.88
CA VAL A 60 6.23 -1.10 -4.75
C VAL A 60 6.65 -0.21 -3.58
N VAL A 61 5.66 0.24 -2.83
CA VAL A 61 5.76 0.99 -1.58
C VAL A 61 5.90 0.01 -0.43
N ARG A 62 6.97 0.14 0.35
CA ARG A 62 7.14 -0.63 1.59
C ARG A 62 6.76 0.24 2.78
N VAL A 63 6.47 -0.40 3.92
CA VAL A 63 6.29 0.34 5.17
C VAL A 63 7.66 0.86 5.62
N LYS A 64 7.78 2.17 5.79
CA LYS A 64 8.97 2.82 6.37
C LYS A 64 8.88 2.78 7.90
N HIS A 65 7.75 3.19 8.46
CA HIS A 65 7.44 3.09 9.88
C HIS A 65 5.93 3.06 10.12
N PHE A 66 5.52 2.57 11.30
CA PHE A 66 4.13 2.69 11.77
C PHE A 66 3.88 4.12 12.27
N GLY A 67 2.67 4.64 12.07
CA GLY A 67 2.32 6.05 12.28
C GLY A 67 2.24 6.86 10.99
N LYS A 68 1.83 8.13 11.10
CA LYS A 68 1.78 9.06 9.97
C LYS A 68 3.18 9.53 9.60
N CYS A 69 3.45 9.81 8.33
CA CYS A 69 4.70 10.44 7.92
C CYS A 69 4.82 11.85 8.53
N SER A 70 6.05 12.23 8.92
CA SER A 70 6.37 13.54 9.52
C SER A 70 6.05 14.74 8.62
N ARG A 71 5.77 14.52 7.33
CA ARG A 71 5.37 15.58 6.39
C ARG A 71 3.87 15.88 6.42
N ASP A 72 3.06 14.94 6.89
CA ASP A 72 1.59 15.08 6.96
C ASP A 72 1.11 15.59 8.32
N THR A 73 2.02 15.67 9.30
CA THR A 73 1.79 16.40 10.53
C THR A 73 1.89 17.90 10.24
N ASN A 74 0.76 18.52 9.91
CA ASN A 74 0.47 19.89 10.41
C ASN A 74 0.30 19.86 11.94
N ASP A 75 1.17 19.13 12.62
CA ASP A 75 1.31 19.18 14.05
C ASP A 75 2.33 20.28 14.26
N ASN A 76 1.82 21.45 14.63
CA ASN A 76 2.60 22.49 15.28
C ASN A 76 3.03 21.97 16.67
N SER A 77 3.77 20.87 16.73
CA SER A 77 4.42 20.38 17.94
C SER A 77 5.92 20.45 17.70
N GLY A 78 6.44 21.65 17.98
CA GLY A 78 7.83 22.07 17.82
C GLY A 78 8.19 22.37 16.35
N GLU A 79 8.32 23.60 15.87
CA GLU A 79 8.84 24.80 16.53
C GLU A 79 8.30 26.04 15.80
N ASN A 80 7.18 26.61 16.25
CA ASN A 80 6.91 28.02 15.95
C ASN A 80 7.55 28.87 17.06
N CYS A 81 8.89 28.84 17.11
CA CYS A 81 9.63 29.86 17.85
C CYS A 81 9.48 31.19 17.11
N LEU A 82 8.37 31.89 17.33
CA LEU A 82 8.22 33.24 16.82
C LEU A 82 9.28 34.13 17.50
N ARG A 83 10.21 34.65 16.69
CA ARG A 83 11.34 35.47 17.15
C ARG A 83 10.88 36.79 17.75
N ILE A 84 10.95 36.91 19.08
CA ILE A 84 11.05 38.21 19.76
C ILE A 84 12.48 38.34 20.31
N GLY A 85 13.41 38.84 19.48
CA GLY A 85 14.75 39.30 19.92
C GLY A 85 15.93 38.30 19.90
N ARG A 86 17.09 38.77 20.39
CA ARG A 86 18.43 38.14 20.31
C ARG A 86 18.85 37.39 21.60
N ARG A 87 17.97 36.64 22.27
CA ARG A 87 18.38 35.77 23.39
C ARG A 87 17.80 34.37 23.23
N ARG A 88 18.72 33.39 23.28
CA ARG A 88 18.53 31.94 23.13
C ARG A 88 17.22 31.44 23.74
N TYR A 89 16.38 30.79 22.94
CA TYR A 89 15.39 29.85 23.45
C TYR A 89 16.00 28.45 23.35
N LEU A 90 16.27 27.84 24.51
CA LEU A 90 16.55 26.41 24.60
C LEU A 90 15.49 25.80 25.52
N LYS A 91 14.25 25.85 25.05
CA LYS A 91 13.17 24.95 25.47
C LYS A 91 11.99 25.14 24.53
N CYS A 92 11.89 24.22 23.58
CA CYS A 92 10.60 23.71 23.16
C CYS A 92 9.98 22.96 24.35
#